data_AF-A0A7S4WA54-F1
#
_entry.id   AF-A0A7S4WA54-F1
#
_cell.length_a   1.000
_cell.length_b   1.000
_cell.length_c   1.000
_cell.angle_alpha   90.00
_cell.angle_beta   90.00
_cell.angle_gamma   90.00
#
_symmetry.space_group_name_H-M   'P 1'
#
loop_
_entity.id
_entity.type
_entity.pdbx_description
1 polymer ?
#
loop_
_entity_poly.entity_id
_entity_poly.type
_entity_poly.pdbx_seq_one_letter_code
_entity_poly.pdbx_strand_id
1 'polypeptide(L)'
;GALLYSLADKRCANFRTCGPEGDSVSGTSNINIKIFSEFAAGQMNLNLGNCDAARVNKDRISELMGVPLVQGVLRYAHKIDSLADNSEKSKAEGAVFAAAILPRLHACNSNSAQIVYNNMKVGAVSTSFQDVKSAFEANYACMGITCADVGNLYNSDANTFFTGISQCVDTSPLNLDRIAGYLPGTNVVDHVSSGIIPFGVLLIVPILVTHRIC
;
A
#
# COMPACT_ATOMS: atom_id res chain seq x y z
N GLY A 1 18.66 -0.78 12.54
CA GLY A 1 17.58 -0.28 11.66
C GLY A 1 16.28 -0.31 12.43
N ALA A 2 15.42 0.69 12.27
CA ALA A 2 14.05 0.60 12.75
C ALA A 2 13.29 -0.30 11.76
N LEU A 3 12.81 -1.45 12.21
CA LEU A 3 11.99 -2.37 11.40
C LEU A 3 10.73 -1.66 10.87
N LEU A 4 10.07 -2.26 9.87
CA LEU A 4 8.86 -1.73 9.24
C LEU A 4 7.75 -1.39 10.26
N TYR A 5 7.68 -2.15 11.35
CA TYR A 5 6.79 -1.90 12.48
C TYR A 5 7.00 -0.51 13.10
N SER A 6 8.24 -0.20 13.51
CA SER A 6 8.57 1.08 14.13
C SER A 6 8.46 2.24 13.14
N LEU A 7 8.73 1.98 11.85
CA LEU A 7 8.47 2.96 10.80
C LEU A 7 6.98 3.31 10.73
N ALA A 8 6.10 2.31 10.71
CA ALA A 8 4.66 2.52 10.67
C ALA A 8 4.14 3.28 11.89
N ASP A 9 4.60 2.94 13.11
CA ASP A 9 4.25 3.68 14.33
C ASP A 9 4.74 5.15 14.26
N LYS A 10 5.94 5.38 13.72
CA LYS A 10 6.45 6.74 13.55
C LYS A 10 5.65 7.53 12.52
N ARG A 11 5.20 6.89 11.44
CA ARG A 11 4.41 7.56 10.39
C ARG A 11 2.97 7.78 10.82
N CYS A 12 2.34 6.87 11.56
CA CYS A 12 0.95 7.01 11.95
C CYS A 12 0.69 8.32 12.73
N ALA A 13 1.65 8.73 13.57
CA ALA A 13 1.57 10.00 14.30
C ALA A 13 1.53 11.22 13.37
N ASN A 14 2.22 11.14 12.22
CA ASN A 14 2.27 12.20 11.22
C ASN A 14 1.05 12.24 10.31
N PHE A 15 0.20 11.20 10.33
CA PHE A 15 -0.97 11.09 9.47
C PHE A 15 -2.28 10.93 10.25
N ARG A 16 -2.19 10.95 11.60
CA ARG A 16 -3.28 10.65 12.53
C ARG A 16 -3.94 9.29 12.24
N THR A 17 -3.13 8.26 12.04
CA THR A 17 -3.59 6.88 11.78
C THR A 17 -3.11 5.86 12.82
N CYS A 18 -2.82 6.33 14.04
CA CYS A 18 -2.51 5.44 15.16
C CYS A 18 -3.79 4.93 15.82
N GLY A 19 -3.65 3.85 16.59
CA GLY A 19 -4.73 3.22 17.34
C GLY A 19 -5.57 2.25 16.51
N PRO A 20 -6.45 1.47 17.16
CA PRO A 20 -7.31 0.48 16.50
C PRO A 20 -8.25 1.09 15.46
N GLU A 21 -8.74 2.31 15.70
CA GLU A 21 -9.64 3.02 14.79
C GLU A 21 -8.89 3.84 13.73
N GLY A 22 -7.58 4.02 13.87
CA GLY A 22 -6.78 4.80 12.93
C GLY A 22 -7.10 6.30 12.93
N ASP A 23 -7.40 6.87 14.10
CA ASP A 23 -7.80 8.27 14.30
C ASP A 23 -7.00 8.97 15.41
N SER A 24 -5.96 8.32 15.94
CA SER A 24 -5.08 8.82 16.98
C SER A 24 -3.70 9.21 16.43
N VAL A 25 -2.93 9.94 17.22
CA VAL A 25 -1.54 10.33 16.94
C VAL A 25 -0.53 9.57 17.81
N SER A 26 -1.01 8.73 18.72
CA SER A 26 -0.19 7.97 19.66
C SER A 26 -0.63 6.51 19.73
N GLY A 27 0.29 5.66 20.18
CA GLY A 27 0.10 4.21 20.23
C GLY A 27 0.58 3.51 18.97
N THR A 28 0.17 2.25 18.82
CA THR A 28 0.51 1.40 17.68
C THR A 28 -0.19 1.87 16.42
N SER A 29 0.48 1.86 15.28
CA SER A 29 -0.16 2.20 14.00
C SER A 29 -1.32 1.25 13.67
N ASN A 30 -2.39 1.80 13.10
CA ASN A 30 -3.51 1.01 12.61
C ASN A 30 -3.06 -0.06 11.60
N ILE A 31 -2.06 0.26 10.79
CA ILE A 31 -1.46 -0.66 9.82
C ILE A 31 -0.77 -1.83 10.50
N ASN A 32 -0.01 -1.61 11.57
CA ASN A 32 0.58 -2.72 12.33
C ASN A 32 -0.51 -3.62 12.91
N ILE A 33 -1.57 -3.04 13.49
CA ILE A 33 -2.69 -3.81 14.04
C ILE A 33 -3.33 -4.69 12.96
N LYS A 34 -3.61 -4.12 11.78
CA LYS A 34 -4.14 -4.87 10.62
C LYS A 34 -3.20 -5.98 10.16
N ILE A 35 -1.90 -5.69 10.01
CA ILE A 35 -0.89 -6.67 9.59
C ILE A 35 -0.83 -7.86 10.57
N PHE A 36 -0.86 -7.62 11.88
CA PHE A 36 -0.85 -8.70 12.87
C PHE A 36 -2.14 -9.53 12.84
N SER A 37 -3.29 -8.92 12.55
CA SER A 37 -4.52 -9.66 12.31
C SER A 37 -4.42 -10.57 11.08
N GLU A 38 -3.84 -10.07 9.99
CA GLU A 38 -3.60 -10.88 8.78
C GLU A 38 -2.59 -12.01 9.01
N PHE A 39 -1.56 -11.80 9.83
CA PHE A 39 -0.63 -12.87 10.21
C PHE A 39 -1.33 -13.98 11.01
N ALA A 40 -2.20 -13.62 11.95
CA ALA A 40 -2.98 -14.60 12.71
C ALA A 40 -3.92 -15.39 11.79
N ALA A 41 -4.63 -14.71 10.89
CA ALA A 41 -5.49 -15.35 9.89
C ALA A 41 -4.71 -16.27 8.94
N GLY A 42 -3.57 -15.80 8.42
CA GLY A 42 -2.68 -16.58 7.56
C GLY A 42 -2.15 -17.83 8.25
N GLN A 43 -1.76 -17.75 9.52
CA GLN A 43 -1.34 -18.90 10.31
C GLN A 43 -2.46 -19.95 10.44
N MET A 44 -3.69 -19.52 10.72
CA MET A 44 -4.84 -20.43 10.79
C MET A 44 -5.10 -21.11 9.44
N ASN A 45 -5.07 -20.36 8.34
CA ASN A 45 -5.25 -20.90 6.99
C ASN A 45 -4.16 -21.92 6.62
N LEU A 46 -2.90 -21.64 6.96
CA LEU A 46 -1.80 -22.60 6.78
C LEU A 46 -2.04 -23.87 7.61
N ASN A 47 -2.37 -23.76 8.89
CA ASN A 47 -2.62 -24.92 9.74
C ASN A 47 -3.78 -25.81 9.24
N LEU A 48 -4.76 -25.22 8.56
CA LEU A 48 -5.89 -25.92 7.94
C LEU A 48 -5.60 -26.43 6.52
N GLY A 49 -4.42 -26.18 5.97
CA GLY A 49 -4.05 -26.53 4.59
C GLY A 49 -4.74 -25.67 3.51
N ASN A 50 -5.34 -24.54 3.89
CA ASN A 50 -6.00 -23.62 2.96
C ASN A 50 -4.99 -22.65 2.34
N CYS A 51 -4.18 -23.15 1.40
CA CYS A 51 -3.10 -22.38 0.79
C CYS A 51 -3.56 -21.17 -0.01
N ASP A 52 -4.74 -21.23 -0.65
CA ASP A 52 -5.26 -20.12 -1.44
C ASP A 52 -5.67 -18.95 -0.53
N ALA A 53 -6.33 -19.21 0.59
CA ALA A 53 -6.63 -18.17 1.57
C ALA A 53 -5.35 -17.62 2.23
N ALA A 54 -4.37 -18.48 2.53
CA ALA A 54 -3.09 -18.04 3.08
C ALA A 54 -2.33 -17.10 2.11
N ARG A 55 -2.41 -17.34 0.80
CA ARG A 55 -1.87 -16.43 -0.23
C ARG A 55 -2.56 -15.07 -0.19
N VAL A 56 -3.89 -15.04 -0.06
CA VAL A 56 -4.66 -13.79 0.06
C VAL A 56 -4.22 -12.99 1.30
N ASN A 57 -4.01 -13.62 2.46
CA ASN A 57 -3.49 -12.93 3.64
C ASN A 57 -2.10 -12.34 3.39
N LYS A 58 -1.20 -13.12 2.77
CA LYS A 58 0.16 -12.67 2.44
C LYS A 58 0.16 -11.49 1.47
N ASP A 59 -0.72 -11.49 0.48
CA ASP A 59 -0.87 -10.37 -0.46
C ASP A 59 -1.44 -9.13 0.24
N ARG A 60 -2.43 -9.31 1.13
CA ARG A 60 -2.98 -8.23 1.96
C ARG A 60 -1.92 -7.60 2.88
N ILE A 61 -1.07 -8.42 3.50
CA ILE A 61 0.08 -7.94 4.29
C ILE A 61 0.99 -7.08 3.42
N SER A 62 1.31 -7.52 2.20
CA SER A 62 2.17 -6.77 1.29
C SER A 62 1.57 -5.42 0.88
N GLU A 63 0.26 -5.33 0.68
CA GLU A 63 -0.46 -4.07 0.44
C GLU A 63 -0.31 -3.12 1.62
N LEU A 64 -0.61 -3.61 2.83
CA LEU A 64 -0.54 -2.83 4.07
C LEU A 64 0.87 -2.31 4.37
N MET A 65 1.91 -3.12 4.10
CA MET A 65 3.31 -2.71 4.24
C MET A 65 3.70 -1.54 3.33
N GLY A 66 2.95 -1.29 2.25
CA GLY A 66 3.15 -0.14 1.37
C GLY A 66 2.73 1.19 1.98
N VAL A 67 1.74 1.19 2.88
CA VAL A 67 1.20 2.40 3.51
C VAL A 67 2.27 3.26 4.20
N PRO A 68 3.11 2.73 5.12
CA PRO A 68 4.15 3.55 5.75
C PRO A 68 5.20 4.08 4.77
N LEU A 69 5.39 3.44 3.61
CA LEU A 69 6.26 3.93 2.56
C LEU A 69 5.63 5.11 1.83
N VAL A 70 4.35 5.01 1.44
CA VAL A 70 3.57 6.11 0.85
C VAL A 70 3.54 7.31 1.80
N GLN A 71 3.21 7.09 3.07
CA GLN A 71 3.24 8.12 4.12
C GLN A 71 4.64 8.76 4.25
N GLY A 72 5.70 7.96 4.12
CA GLY A 72 7.07 8.44 4.02
C GLY A 72 7.25 9.44 2.87
N VAL A 73 6.91 9.05 1.65
CA VAL A 73 7.05 9.91 0.46
C VAL A 73 6.26 11.21 0.62
N LEU A 74 4.98 11.11 0.98
CA LEU A 74 4.10 12.27 1.16
C LEU A 74 4.64 13.26 2.20
N ARG A 75 5.13 12.73 3.33
CA ARG A 75 5.72 13.59 4.37
C ARG A 75 6.93 14.35 3.88
N TYR A 76 7.86 13.70 3.18
CA TYR A 76 9.05 14.41 2.68
C TYR A 76 8.74 15.33 1.51
N ALA A 77 7.81 14.96 0.63
CA ALA A 77 7.33 15.84 -0.42
C ALA A 77 6.77 17.15 0.17
N HIS A 78 5.91 17.05 1.21
CA HIS A 78 5.39 18.23 1.93
C HIS A 78 6.48 19.01 2.67
N LYS A 79 7.45 18.33 3.30
CA LYS A 79 8.57 19.02 3.96
C LYS A 79 9.39 19.85 2.98
N ILE A 80 9.72 19.28 1.81
CA ILE A 80 10.55 19.94 0.80
C ILE A 80 9.80 21.11 0.16
N ASP A 81 8.57 20.86 -0.30
CA ASP A 81 7.77 21.83 -1.06
C ASP A 81 7.13 22.87 -0.13
N SER A 82 6.27 22.43 0.78
CA SER A 82 5.39 23.31 1.57
C SER A 82 6.06 23.90 2.81
N LEU A 83 7.03 23.19 3.41
CA LEU A 83 7.80 23.68 4.57
C LEU A 83 9.19 24.22 4.20
N ALA A 84 9.52 24.26 2.91
CA ALA A 84 10.80 24.74 2.37
C ALA A 84 12.06 24.06 2.97
N ASP A 85 11.94 22.83 3.50
CA ASP A 85 13.07 22.04 4.00
C ASP A 85 13.80 21.37 2.82
N ASN A 86 14.56 22.18 2.10
CA ASN A 86 15.38 21.79 0.96
C ASN A 86 16.71 21.13 1.35
N SER A 87 16.85 20.65 2.58
CA SER A 87 18.07 19.98 3.02
C SER A 87 18.32 18.67 2.26
N GLU A 88 19.59 18.36 2.00
CA GLU A 88 19.99 17.08 1.38
C GLU A 88 19.49 15.87 2.17
N LYS A 89 19.34 16.02 3.49
CA LYS A 89 18.72 15.01 4.35
C LYS A 89 17.27 14.75 3.96
N SER A 90 16.43 15.79 3.87
CA SER A 90 15.01 15.62 3.53
C SER A 90 14.83 15.09 2.11
N LYS A 91 15.65 15.55 1.15
CA LYS A 91 15.67 15.02 -0.22
C LYS A 91 16.07 13.55 -0.26
N ALA A 92 17.14 13.17 0.45
CA ALA A 92 17.60 11.78 0.50
C ALA A 92 16.58 10.85 1.17
N GLU A 93 16.01 11.26 2.31
CA GLU A 93 14.98 10.47 3.00
C GLU A 93 13.75 10.28 2.09
N GLY A 94 13.26 11.35 1.43
CA GLY A 94 12.17 11.28 0.46
C GLY A 94 12.48 10.37 -0.74
N ALA A 95 13.68 10.46 -1.31
CA ALA A 95 14.11 9.64 -2.42
C ALA A 95 14.15 8.14 -2.08
N VAL A 96 14.61 7.79 -0.87
CA VAL A 96 14.65 6.39 -0.41
C VAL A 96 13.25 5.83 -0.24
N PHE A 97 12.32 6.59 0.35
CA PHE A 97 10.91 6.17 0.43
C PHE A 97 10.30 5.98 -0.96
N ALA A 98 10.56 6.91 -1.88
CA ALA A 98 10.04 6.83 -3.24
C ALA A 98 10.60 5.59 -3.95
N ALA A 99 11.91 5.37 -3.92
CA ALA A 99 12.55 4.20 -4.52
C ALA A 99 11.97 2.87 -4.00
N ALA A 100 11.58 2.81 -2.72
CA ALA A 100 11.00 1.61 -2.12
C ALA A 100 9.59 1.27 -2.62
N ILE A 101 8.77 2.28 -2.99
CA ILE A 101 7.36 2.07 -3.37
C ILE A 101 7.08 2.25 -4.87
N LEU A 102 7.98 2.92 -5.60
CA LEU A 102 7.84 3.19 -7.03
C LEU A 102 7.57 1.95 -7.90
N PRO A 103 8.19 0.78 -7.67
CA PRO A 103 7.86 -0.42 -8.46
C PRO A 103 6.39 -0.82 -8.36
N ARG A 104 5.79 -0.69 -7.17
CA ARG A 104 4.38 -1.00 -6.92
C ARG A 104 3.46 0.03 -7.59
N LEU A 105 3.81 1.31 -7.48
CA LEU A 105 3.06 2.37 -8.17
C LEU A 105 3.17 2.23 -9.69
N HIS A 106 4.34 1.88 -10.21
CA HIS A 106 4.56 1.69 -11.65
C HIS A 106 3.75 0.52 -12.21
N ALA A 107 3.59 -0.56 -11.43
CA ALA A 107 2.74 -1.68 -11.82
C ALA A 107 1.26 -1.26 -11.96
N CYS A 108 0.81 -0.26 -11.21
CA CYS A 108 -0.53 0.33 -11.34
C CYS A 108 -0.62 1.37 -12.46
N ASN A 109 0.34 2.30 -12.50
CA ASN A 109 0.39 3.37 -13.48
C ASN A 109 1.83 3.91 -13.63
N SER A 110 2.43 3.66 -14.78
CA SER A 110 3.80 4.11 -15.09
C SER A 110 3.94 5.63 -15.11
N ASN A 111 2.92 6.38 -15.56
CA ASN A 111 2.94 7.84 -15.58
C ASN A 111 2.93 8.43 -14.17
N SER A 112 2.06 7.93 -13.28
CA SER A 112 2.04 8.34 -11.87
C SER A 112 3.37 8.02 -11.18
N ALA A 113 3.97 6.87 -11.46
CA ALA A 113 5.30 6.53 -10.97
C ALA A 113 6.37 7.51 -11.49
N GLN A 114 6.32 7.90 -12.76
CA GLN A 114 7.25 8.88 -13.33
C GLN A 114 7.10 10.26 -12.68
N ILE A 115 5.87 10.69 -12.38
CA ILE A 115 5.60 11.95 -11.66
C ILE A 115 6.26 11.91 -10.27
N VAL A 116 6.03 10.84 -9.50
CA VAL A 116 6.61 10.69 -8.17
C VAL A 116 8.14 10.61 -8.26
N TYR A 117 8.69 9.86 -9.21
CA TYR A 117 10.13 9.74 -9.41
C TYR A 117 10.78 11.09 -9.73
N ASN A 118 10.21 11.86 -10.67
CA ASN A 118 10.77 13.16 -11.07
C ASN A 118 10.79 14.16 -9.91
N ASN A 119 9.77 14.13 -9.06
CA ASN A 119 9.64 15.01 -7.90
C ASN A 119 10.54 14.59 -6.72
N MET A 120 10.81 13.30 -6.56
CA MET A 120 11.42 12.76 -5.33
C MET A 120 12.82 12.18 -5.51
N LYS A 121 13.33 12.03 -6.74
CA LYS A 121 14.68 11.49 -6.98
C LYS A 121 15.77 12.37 -6.37
N VAL A 122 16.92 11.76 -6.06
CA VAL A 122 18.12 12.49 -5.69
C VAL A 122 18.48 13.49 -6.81
N GLY A 123 18.76 14.73 -6.43
CA GLY A 123 19.05 15.81 -7.37
C GLY A 123 17.81 16.39 -8.08
N ALA A 124 16.58 16.09 -7.63
CA ALA A 124 15.40 16.81 -8.08
C ALA A 124 15.56 18.33 -7.83
N VAL A 125 15.32 19.12 -8.88
CA VAL A 125 15.45 20.59 -8.85
C VAL A 125 14.32 21.21 -8.04
N SER A 126 13.12 20.66 -8.18
CA SER A 126 11.92 21.05 -7.45
C SER A 126 11.09 19.81 -7.11
N THR A 127 10.22 19.97 -6.12
CA THR A 127 9.25 18.97 -5.68
C THR A 127 7.91 19.66 -5.56
N SER A 128 6.87 19.06 -6.12
CA SER A 128 5.47 19.45 -5.96
C SER A 128 4.77 18.40 -5.10
N PHE A 129 4.42 18.79 -3.87
CA PHE A 129 3.70 17.92 -2.96
C PHE A 129 2.33 17.53 -3.54
N GLN A 130 1.64 18.47 -4.17
CA GLN A 130 0.32 18.22 -4.76
C GLN A 130 0.38 17.19 -5.89
N ASP A 131 1.40 17.24 -6.76
CA ASP A 131 1.55 16.26 -7.84
C ASP A 131 1.87 14.87 -7.31
N VAL A 132 2.75 14.79 -6.31
CA VAL A 132 3.10 13.53 -5.64
C VAL A 132 1.87 12.94 -4.94
N LYS A 133 1.11 13.76 -4.19
CA LYS A 133 -0.11 13.34 -3.51
C LYS A 133 -1.15 12.82 -4.50
N SER A 134 -1.44 13.60 -5.54
CA SER A 134 -2.44 13.24 -6.56
C SER A 134 -2.05 11.96 -7.31
N ALA A 135 -0.76 11.78 -7.63
CA ALA A 135 -0.27 10.58 -8.28
C ALA A 135 -0.46 9.31 -7.43
N PHE A 136 -0.28 9.41 -6.11
CA PHE A 136 -0.56 8.30 -5.20
C PHE A 136 -2.05 8.03 -5.01
N GLU A 137 -2.84 9.07 -4.72
CA GLU A 137 -4.28 8.93 -4.44
C GLU A 137 -5.05 8.34 -5.62
N ALA A 138 -4.66 8.67 -6.86
CA ALA A 138 -5.24 8.08 -8.06
C ALA A 138 -5.00 6.56 -8.20
N ASN A 139 -4.08 5.98 -7.43
CA ASN A 139 -3.66 4.59 -7.54
C ASN A 139 -3.89 3.76 -6.26
N TYR A 140 -4.44 4.33 -5.20
CA TYR A 140 -4.67 3.62 -3.93
C TYR A 140 -5.48 2.33 -4.10
N ALA A 141 -6.56 2.37 -4.88
CA ALA A 141 -7.38 1.19 -5.16
C ALA A 141 -6.56 0.05 -5.81
N CYS A 142 -5.75 0.34 -6.84
CA CYS A 142 -4.87 -0.65 -7.45
C CYS A 142 -3.76 -1.13 -6.49
N MET A 143 -3.27 -0.23 -5.64
CA MET A 143 -2.33 -0.58 -4.58
C MET A 143 -3.00 -1.33 -3.41
N GLY A 144 -4.31 -1.57 -3.46
CA GLY A 144 -5.02 -2.27 -2.40
C GLY A 144 -5.02 -1.51 -1.07
N ILE A 145 -4.89 -0.20 -1.07
CA ILE A 145 -4.95 0.62 0.16
C ILE A 145 -6.04 1.67 0.00
N THR A 146 -6.47 2.25 1.12
CA THR A 146 -7.51 3.28 1.14
C THR A 146 -6.96 4.63 1.61
N CYS A 147 -7.72 5.69 1.35
CA CYS A 147 -7.48 7.00 1.93
C CYS A 147 -7.41 6.93 3.47
N ALA A 148 -8.27 6.12 4.09
CA ALA A 148 -8.27 5.93 5.54
C ALA A 148 -7.01 5.22 6.05
N ASP A 149 -6.46 4.27 5.28
CA ASP A 149 -5.19 3.61 5.63
C ASP A 149 -4.03 4.62 5.66
N VAL A 150 -3.98 5.53 4.67
CA VAL A 150 -2.90 6.53 4.57
C VAL A 150 -3.10 7.69 5.54
N GLY A 151 -4.32 8.18 5.72
CA GLY A 151 -4.66 9.33 6.53
C GLY A 151 -4.32 10.67 5.87
N ASN A 152 -4.24 11.73 6.68
CA ASN A 152 -3.90 13.07 6.19
C ASN A 152 -2.82 13.70 7.07
N LEU A 153 -1.95 14.52 6.48
CA LEU A 153 -0.79 15.08 7.18
C LEU A 153 -1.22 15.89 8.40
N TYR A 154 -0.70 15.49 9.54
CA TYR A 154 -1.00 16.03 10.86
C TYR A 154 0.21 16.72 11.46
N ASN A 155 0.00 17.93 11.97
CA ASN A 155 0.99 18.67 12.73
C ASN A 155 0.79 18.39 14.22
N SER A 156 1.60 17.48 14.77
CA SER A 156 1.55 17.12 16.19
C SER A 156 1.86 18.29 17.12
N ASP A 157 2.71 19.23 16.71
CA ASP A 157 3.11 20.38 17.54
C ASP A 157 1.95 21.39 17.67
N ALA A 158 1.20 21.59 16.58
CA ALA A 158 0.05 22.48 16.54
C ALA A 158 -1.29 21.77 16.85
N ASN A 159 -1.25 20.46 17.11
CA ASN A 159 -2.42 19.60 17.32
C ASN A 159 -3.54 19.82 16.28
N THR A 160 -3.16 19.92 15.00
CA THR A 160 -4.09 20.19 13.90
C THR A 160 -3.58 19.57 12.60
N PHE A 161 -4.47 19.37 11.62
CA PHE A 161 -4.06 19.01 10.27
C PHE A 161 -3.40 20.20 9.56
N PHE A 162 -2.46 19.92 8.65
CA PHE A 162 -1.90 20.96 7.80
C PHE A 162 -2.99 21.57 6.92
N THR A 163 -3.04 22.89 6.84
CA THR A 163 -4.03 23.63 6.05
C THR A 163 -3.73 23.55 4.56
N GLY A 164 -4.75 23.65 3.71
CA GLY A 164 -4.59 23.62 2.25
C GLY A 164 -4.34 22.23 1.65
N ILE A 165 -4.26 21.18 2.47
CA ILE A 165 -4.16 19.80 2.00
C ILE A 165 -5.56 19.19 1.91
N SER A 166 -5.99 18.91 0.68
CA SER A 166 -7.30 18.29 0.45
C SER A 166 -7.38 16.90 1.10
N GLN A 167 -8.55 16.56 1.65
CA GLN A 167 -8.82 15.19 2.08
C GLN A 167 -8.85 14.26 0.87
N CYS A 168 -8.24 13.09 1.03
CA CYS A 168 -8.31 12.00 0.06
C CYS A 168 -9.74 11.46 0.01
N VAL A 169 -10.19 11.08 -1.20
CA VAL A 169 -11.47 10.40 -1.40
C VAL A 169 -11.20 9.09 -2.12
N ASP A 170 -11.64 7.98 -1.53
CA ASP A 170 -11.54 6.68 -2.17
C ASP A 170 -12.43 6.71 -3.42
N THR A 171 -11.82 6.58 -4.59
CA THR A 171 -12.60 6.32 -5.80
C THR A 171 -13.25 4.95 -5.61
N SER A 172 -14.58 4.90 -5.71
CA SER A 172 -15.31 3.64 -5.61
C SER A 172 -14.62 2.60 -6.50
N PRO A 173 -14.32 1.39 -6.00
CA PRO A 173 -13.48 0.46 -6.74
C PRO A 173 -14.11 0.25 -8.12
N LEU A 174 -13.30 0.41 -9.18
CA LEU A 174 -13.59 -0.29 -10.42
C LEU A 174 -13.94 -1.71 -10.01
N ASN A 175 -15.12 -2.18 -10.42
CA ASN A 175 -15.67 -3.49 -10.10
C ASN A 175 -14.82 -4.56 -10.80
N LEU A 176 -13.56 -4.68 -10.39
CA LEU A 176 -12.63 -5.73 -10.75
C LEU A 176 -12.86 -6.80 -9.69
N ASP A 177 -13.81 -7.68 -9.99
CA ASP A 177 -13.96 -8.91 -9.22
C ASP A 177 -12.59 -9.56 -9.07
N ARG A 178 -12.24 -9.95 -7.84
CA ARG A 178 -11.00 -10.67 -7.58
C ARG A 178 -11.04 -11.98 -8.35
N ILE A 179 -10.25 -12.11 -9.41
CA ILE A 179 -10.14 -13.36 -10.16
C ILE A 179 -9.11 -14.22 -9.44
N ALA A 180 -9.55 -15.36 -8.91
CA ALA A 180 -8.72 -16.27 -8.13
C ALA A 180 -7.99 -15.58 -6.94
N GLY A 181 -8.64 -14.61 -6.29
CA GLY A 181 -8.14 -13.95 -5.08
C GLY A 181 -7.23 -12.74 -5.29
N TYR A 182 -6.76 -12.48 -6.52
CA TYR A 182 -5.94 -11.31 -6.88
C TYR A 182 -6.79 -10.20 -7.52
N LEU A 183 -6.41 -8.94 -7.28
CA LEU A 183 -6.95 -7.76 -7.98
C LEU A 183 -6.18 -7.58 -9.30
N PRO A 184 -6.76 -7.92 -10.46
CA PRO A 184 -6.05 -7.79 -11.73
C PRO A 184 -5.73 -6.32 -12.03
N GLY A 185 -4.48 -6.05 -12.41
CA GLY A 185 -4.00 -4.70 -12.76
C GLY A 185 -4.63 -4.10 -14.03
N THR A 186 -5.45 -4.89 -14.75
CA THR A 186 -6.23 -4.50 -15.91
C THR A 186 -7.58 -5.24 -15.91
N ASN A 187 -8.56 -4.75 -16.66
CA ASN A 187 -9.80 -5.50 -16.88
C ASN A 187 -9.49 -6.75 -17.73
N VAL A 188 -9.60 -7.94 -17.14
CA VAL A 188 -9.36 -9.23 -17.81
C VAL A 188 -10.61 -10.11 -17.93
N VAL A 189 -11.83 -9.59 -17.66
CA VAL A 189 -13.06 -10.40 -17.78
C VAL A 189 -13.26 -10.92 -19.22
N ASP A 190 -12.79 -10.18 -20.22
CA ASP A 190 -12.90 -10.59 -21.63
C ASP A 190 -12.04 -11.83 -21.97
N HIS A 191 -10.90 -12.03 -21.27
CA HIS A 191 -10.05 -13.21 -21.47
C HIS A 191 -10.54 -14.45 -20.71
N VAL A 192 -11.26 -14.28 -19.60
CA VAL A 192 -11.86 -15.39 -18.85
C VAL A 192 -13.12 -15.91 -19.56
N SER A 193 -13.86 -15.06 -20.27
CA SER A 193 -15.08 -15.44 -20.99
C SER A 193 -14.86 -16.31 -22.25
N SER A 194 -13.62 -16.42 -22.74
CA SER A 194 -13.28 -17.16 -23.96
C SER A 194 -12.87 -18.63 -23.71
N GLY A 195 -12.81 -19.06 -22.45
CA GLY A 195 -12.40 -20.42 -22.07
C GLY A 195 -13.57 -21.38 -21.96
N ILE A 196 -14.09 -21.87 -23.09
CA ILE A 196 -14.95 -23.05 -23.11
C ILE A 196 -14.13 -24.22 -22.55
N ILE A 197 -14.42 -24.65 -21.32
CA ILE A 197 -13.86 -25.89 -20.75
C ILE A 197 -14.75 -27.03 -21.24
N PRO A 198 -14.31 -27.88 -22.19
CA PRO A 198 -15.10 -29.04 -22.57
C PRO A 198 -15.07 -30.05 -21.40
N PHE A 199 -16.27 -30.43 -20.96
CA PHE A 199 -16.49 -31.62 -20.16
C PHE A 199 -15.86 -32.84 -20.83
N GLY A 200 -14.93 -33.52 -20.14
CA GLY A 200 -14.53 -34.88 -20.52
C GLY A 200 -13.06 -35.19 -20.26
N VAL A 201 -12.79 -35.83 -19.12
CA VAL A 201 -12.31 -37.23 -19.04
C VAL A 201 -11.83 -37.47 -17.60
N LEU A 202 -12.57 -38.36 -16.94
CA LEU A 202 -12.24 -39.00 -15.68
C LEU A 202 -10.97 -39.87 -15.89
N LEU A 203 -9.86 -39.52 -15.25
CA LEU A 203 -8.76 -40.46 -15.01
C LEU A 203 -8.24 -40.30 -13.58
N ILE A 204 -8.57 -41.31 -12.78
CA ILE A 204 -8.12 -41.55 -11.43
C ILE A 204 -6.62 -41.83 -11.47
N VAL A 205 -5.82 -41.03 -10.75
CA VAL A 205 -4.48 -41.43 -10.30
C VAL A 205 -4.37 -41.08 -8.81
N PRO A 206 -4.21 -42.06 -7.89
CA PRO A 206 -3.98 -41.78 -6.50
C PRO A 206 -2.48 -41.50 -6.32
N ILE A 207 -2.10 -40.23 -6.22
CA ILE A 207 -0.75 -39.86 -5.79
C ILE A 207 -0.84 -39.41 -4.33
N LEU A 208 -0.37 -40.30 -3.45
CA LEU A 208 0.11 -39.98 -2.12
C LEU A 208 1.05 -38.79 -2.18
N VAL A 209 0.57 -37.59 -1.82
CA VAL A 209 1.41 -36.46 -1.48
C VAL A 209 1.46 -36.37 0.04
N THR A 210 2.63 -36.75 0.55
CA THR A 210 3.13 -36.51 1.90
C THR A 210 2.92 -35.04 2.31
N HIS A 211 2.73 -34.82 3.61
CA HIS A 211 2.43 -33.54 4.25
C HIS A 211 3.33 -32.37 3.78
N ARG A 212 2.91 -31.67 2.71
CA ARG A 212 3.27 -30.27 2.50
C ARG A 212 2.01 -29.47 2.74
N ILE A 213 2.00 -28.83 3.90
CA ILE A 213 0.88 -28.06 4.43
C ILE A 213 0.51 -26.93 3.47
N CYS A 214 1.54 -26.30 2.90
CA CYS A 214 1.67 -25.48 1.70
C CYS A 214 3.20 -25.42 1.44
#